data_AF-Q47ZF6-F1
#
_entry.id   AF-Q47ZF6-F1
#
_cell.length_a   1.000
_cell.length_b   1.000
_cell.length_c   1.000
_cell.angle_alpha   90.00
_cell.angle_beta   90.00
_cell.angle_gamma   90.00
#
_symmetry.space_group_name_H-M   'P 1'
#
loop_
_entity.id
_entity.type
_entity.pdbx_description
1 polymer ?
#
loop_
_entity_poly.entity_id
_entity_poly.type
_entity_poly.pdbx_seq_one_letter_code
_entity_poly.pdbx_strand_id
1 'polypeptide(L)'
;MPHAFKLQQIIPKLSISLNKLVLLSCLLVIIYFGYERYEQHTAEQTETSVLILTPKVNDIYFLDFRLLSDKLERKNKYKLAKVVRVSDDNVAIVYGSFFYQWQYSVVNSIQYGDLSNDDYFMLLPEYIPFTKIKEMRDNGAIYLVKRPVRSKLYGNFVSH
;
A
#
# COMPACT_ATOMS: atom_id res chain seq x y z
N MET A 1 74.76 -28.64 13.55
CA MET A 1 74.27 -27.29 13.14
C MET A 1 72.78 -27.41 12.85
N PRO A 2 71.89 -26.74 13.60
CA PRO A 2 70.45 -26.89 13.39
C PRO A 2 69.97 -25.92 12.31
N HIS A 3 69.26 -26.42 11.31
CA HIS A 3 68.56 -25.59 10.34
C HIS A 3 67.29 -25.02 11.00
N ALA A 4 67.28 -23.71 11.27
CA ALA A 4 66.09 -23.02 11.77
C ALA A 4 65.06 -22.89 10.63
N PHE A 5 63.95 -23.61 10.74
CA PHE A 5 62.81 -23.50 9.85
C PHE A 5 62.05 -22.20 10.19
N LYS A 6 62.10 -21.19 9.32
CA LYS A 6 61.35 -19.93 9.50
C LYS A 6 59.89 -20.17 9.15
N LEU A 7 59.03 -20.28 10.17
CA LEU A 7 57.59 -20.33 9.99
C LEU A 7 57.11 -18.96 9.50
N GLN A 8 56.83 -18.82 8.21
CA GLN A 8 56.32 -17.58 7.63
C GLN A 8 54.82 -17.48 7.96
N GLN A 9 54.52 -16.83 9.09
CA GLN A 9 53.15 -16.53 9.51
C GLN A 9 52.50 -15.60 8.48
N ILE A 10 51.67 -16.17 7.60
CA ILE A 10 50.77 -15.42 6.73
C ILE A 10 49.61 -14.94 7.60
N ILE A 11 49.78 -13.81 8.28
CA ILE A 11 48.66 -13.10 8.88
C ILE A 11 47.99 -12.34 7.74
N PRO A 12 46.75 -12.68 7.33
CA PRO A 12 46.08 -11.92 6.29
C PRO A 12 45.85 -10.51 6.82
N LYS A 13 46.54 -9.52 6.25
CA LYS A 13 46.26 -8.10 6.50
C LYS A 13 44.90 -7.79 5.88
N LEU A 14 43.84 -8.00 6.65
CA LEU A 14 42.51 -7.49 6.31
C LEU A 14 42.49 -5.98 6.62
N SER A 15 43.22 -5.19 5.85
CA SER A 15 43.19 -3.72 5.94
C SER A 15 42.04 -3.21 5.07
N ILE A 16 40.81 -3.48 5.48
CA ILE A 16 39.65 -2.78 4.89
C ILE A 16 39.71 -1.35 5.42
N SER A 17 39.81 -0.36 4.52
CA SER A 17 39.80 1.04 4.92
C SER A 17 38.46 1.39 5.57
N LEU A 18 38.47 2.26 6.58
CA LEU A 18 37.27 2.71 7.30
C LEU A 18 36.15 3.12 6.33
N ASN A 19 36.49 3.83 5.24
CA ASN A 19 35.53 4.27 4.21
C ASN A 19 34.80 3.12 3.53
N LYS A 20 35.47 1.98 3.30
CA LYS A 20 34.85 0.77 2.72
C LYS A 20 33.90 0.10 3.72
N LEU A 21 34.25 0.10 5.01
CA LEU A 21 33.35 -0.39 6.06
C LEU A 21 32.11 0.50 6.20
N VAL A 22 32.27 1.82 6.16
CA VAL A 22 31.14 2.76 6.18
C VAL A 22 30.25 2.60 4.95
N LEU A 23 30.84 2.46 3.76
CA LEU A 23 30.05 2.23 2.54
C LEU A 23 29.28 0.90 2.62
N LEU A 24 29.91 -0.17 3.12
CA LEU A 24 29.27 -1.46 3.30
C LEU A 24 28.12 -1.38 4.31
N SER A 25 28.29 -0.68 5.43
CA SER A 25 27.23 -0.53 6.41
C SER A 25 26.06 0.29 5.86
N CYS A 26 26.30 1.38 5.13
CA CYS A 26 25.25 2.13 4.45
C CYS A 26 24.47 1.26 3.45
N LEU A 27 25.17 0.43 2.68
CA LEU A 27 24.53 -0.45 1.70
C LEU A 27 23.66 -1.53 2.39
N LEU A 28 24.13 -2.11 3.49
CA LEU A 28 23.34 -3.04 4.30
C LEU A 28 22.07 -2.39 4.87
N VAL A 29 22.17 -1.14 5.33
CA VAL A 29 21.01 -0.38 5.83
C VAL A 29 19.98 -0.14 4.72
N ILE A 30 20.41 0.24 3.52
CA ILE A 30 19.50 0.43 2.38
C ILE A 30 18.80 -0.88 2.00
N ILE A 31 19.54 -2.00 1.96
CA ILE A 31 18.96 -3.32 1.67
C ILE A 31 17.94 -3.70 2.74
N TYR A 32 18.27 -3.48 4.02
CA TYR A 32 17.36 -3.78 5.13
C TYR A 32 16.04 -3.02 5.01
N PHE A 33 16.08 -1.70 4.83
CA PHE A 33 14.86 -0.90 4.67
C PHE A 33 14.11 -1.24 3.38
N GLY A 34 14.82 -1.54 2.29
CA GLY A 34 14.22 -2.00 1.03
C GLY A 34 13.45 -3.30 1.21
N TYR A 35 14.04 -4.27 1.94
CA TYR A 35 13.41 -5.55 2.25
C TYR A 35 12.18 -5.39 3.14
N GLU A 36 12.29 -4.59 4.21
CA GLU A 36 11.16 -4.32 5.11
C GLU A 36 9.98 -3.70 4.34
N ARG A 37 10.26 -2.72 3.47
CA ARG A 37 9.24 -2.06 2.66
C ARG A 37 8.58 -3.00 1.65
N TYR A 38 9.35 -3.93 1.10
CA TYR A 38 8.87 -4.97 0.17
C TYR A 38 7.97 -5.99 0.87
N GLU A 39 8.38 -6.48 2.04
CA GLU A 39 7.58 -7.42 2.84
C GLU A 39 6.26 -6.77 3.28
N GLN A 40 6.31 -5.52 3.74
CA GLN A 40 5.10 -4.76 4.06
C GLN A 40 4.17 -4.66 2.85
N HIS A 41 4.69 -4.31 1.68
CA HIS A 41 3.87 -4.23 0.47
C HIS A 41 3.23 -5.58 0.11
N THR A 42 3.99 -6.66 0.19
CA THR A 42 3.50 -8.03 -0.11
C THR A 42 2.40 -8.44 0.87
N ALA A 43 2.58 -8.15 2.15
CA ALA A 43 1.55 -8.38 3.17
C ALA A 43 0.28 -7.57 2.89
N GLU A 44 0.40 -6.30 2.53
CA GLU A 44 -0.76 -5.46 2.16
C GLU A 44 -1.50 -5.96 0.92
N GLN A 45 -0.78 -6.47 -0.09
CA GLN A 45 -1.41 -7.03 -1.29
C GLN A 45 -2.11 -8.36 -0.98
N THR A 46 -1.54 -9.17 -0.09
CA THR A 46 -2.18 -10.40 0.39
C THR A 46 -3.46 -10.08 1.16
N GLU A 47 -3.39 -9.15 2.10
CA GLU A 47 -4.55 -8.65 2.86
C GLU A 47 -5.63 -8.10 1.93
N THR A 48 -5.25 -7.26 0.96
CA THR A 48 -6.18 -6.70 -0.04
C THR A 48 -6.91 -7.80 -0.79
N SER A 49 -6.21 -8.85 -1.19
CA SER A 49 -6.80 -9.96 -1.94
C SER A 49 -7.83 -10.72 -1.08
N VAL A 50 -7.58 -10.87 0.22
CA VAL A 50 -8.55 -11.46 1.17
C VAL A 50 -9.77 -10.55 1.35
N LEU A 51 -9.56 -9.24 1.50
CA LEU A 51 -10.64 -8.27 1.72
C LEU A 51 -11.56 -8.13 0.50
N ILE A 52 -11.03 -8.25 -0.72
CA ILE A 52 -11.83 -8.29 -1.96
C ILE A 52 -12.77 -9.50 -1.99
N LEU A 53 -12.32 -10.65 -1.48
CA LEU A 53 -13.14 -11.87 -1.43
C LEU A 53 -14.14 -11.89 -0.27
N THR A 54 -13.90 -11.07 0.77
CA THR A 54 -14.70 -11.03 1.99
C THR A 54 -15.06 -9.59 2.37
N PRO A 55 -15.73 -8.83 1.48
CA PRO A 55 -15.99 -7.42 1.71
C PRO A 55 -16.96 -7.24 2.87
N LYS A 56 -16.76 -6.16 3.61
CA LYS A 56 -17.61 -5.74 4.72
C LYS A 56 -17.92 -4.25 4.58
N VAL A 57 -19.03 -3.85 5.20
CA VAL A 57 -19.36 -2.45 5.38
C VAL A 57 -18.18 -1.73 6.03
N ASN A 58 -17.90 -0.52 5.53
CA ASN A 58 -16.78 0.36 5.86
C ASN A 58 -15.42 -0.03 5.28
N ASP A 59 -15.31 -1.09 4.47
CA ASP A 59 -14.08 -1.31 3.70
C ASP A 59 -13.82 -0.13 2.75
N ILE A 60 -12.56 0.33 2.72
CA ILE A 60 -12.11 1.45 1.90
C ILE A 60 -11.32 0.92 0.72
N TYR A 61 -11.82 1.17 -0.47
CA TYR A 61 -11.21 0.77 -1.73
C TYR A 61 -10.44 1.94 -2.30
N PHE A 62 -9.19 1.68 -2.66
CA PHE A 62 -8.31 2.64 -3.30
C PHE A 62 -8.30 2.36 -4.80
N LEU A 63 -8.78 3.33 -5.56
CA LEU A 63 -9.10 3.16 -6.97
C LEU A 63 -8.12 3.88 -7.86
N ASP A 64 -7.70 3.24 -8.96
CA ASP A 64 -7.15 3.90 -10.14
C ASP A 64 -8.28 4.05 -11.18
N PHE A 65 -8.87 5.24 -11.20
CA PHE A 65 -10.05 5.54 -11.99
C PHE A 65 -9.79 5.52 -13.50
N ARG A 66 -8.52 5.60 -13.94
CA ARG A 66 -8.14 5.51 -15.36
C ARG A 66 -8.52 4.18 -16.00
N LEU A 67 -8.63 3.14 -15.18
CA LEU A 67 -8.98 1.79 -15.61
C LEU A 67 -10.48 1.54 -15.54
N LEU A 68 -11.27 2.53 -15.10
CA LEU A 68 -12.72 2.44 -14.91
C LEU A 68 -13.50 3.32 -15.89
N SER A 69 -12.88 4.40 -16.39
CA SER A 69 -13.55 5.34 -17.29
C SER A 69 -12.59 5.93 -18.32
N ASP A 70 -13.01 5.92 -19.59
CA ASP A 70 -12.25 6.47 -20.71
C ASP A 70 -12.26 8.01 -20.76
N LYS A 71 -13.08 8.68 -19.94
CA LYS A 71 -13.35 10.13 -19.99
C LYS A 71 -12.67 10.95 -18.90
N LEU A 72 -11.52 10.51 -18.39
CA LEU A 72 -10.82 11.27 -17.36
C LEU A 72 -10.10 12.49 -17.94
N GLU A 73 -10.65 13.67 -17.67
CA GLU A 73 -9.95 14.94 -17.86
C GLU A 73 -8.78 15.05 -16.86
N ARG A 74 -7.56 14.99 -17.41
CA ARG A 74 -6.25 15.48 -16.92
C ARG A 74 -5.92 15.38 -15.41
N LYS A 75 -4.80 14.66 -15.18
CA LYS A 75 -3.92 14.58 -13.99
C LYS A 75 -4.45 13.81 -12.77
N ASN A 76 -5.69 14.01 -12.35
CA ASN A 76 -6.18 13.34 -11.14
C ASN A 76 -6.84 12.01 -11.47
N LYS A 77 -6.33 10.93 -10.89
CA LYS A 77 -6.62 9.55 -11.32
C LYS A 77 -6.96 8.61 -10.19
N TYR A 78 -6.59 8.93 -8.96
CA TYR A 78 -6.89 8.09 -7.82
C TYR A 78 -8.09 8.59 -7.06
N LYS A 79 -8.88 7.67 -6.51
CA LYS A 79 -10.11 7.98 -5.78
C LYS A 79 -10.34 6.94 -4.70
N LEU A 80 -11.04 7.33 -3.64
CA LEU A 80 -11.51 6.39 -2.64
C LEU A 80 -12.95 5.96 -2.91
N ALA A 81 -13.29 4.75 -2.50
CA ALA A 81 -14.67 4.33 -2.31
C ALA A 81 -14.84 3.63 -0.97
N LYS A 82 -16.04 3.71 -0.40
CA LYS A 82 -16.43 3.05 0.84
C LYS A 82 -17.54 2.04 0.54
N VAL A 83 -17.41 0.82 1.04
CA VAL A 83 -18.49 -0.18 1.01
C VAL A 83 -19.56 0.23 2.02
N VAL A 84 -20.79 0.44 1.57
CA VAL A 84 -21.93 0.82 2.43
C VAL A 84 -22.92 -0.32 2.63
N ARG A 85 -22.94 -1.31 1.74
CA ARG A 85 -23.76 -2.51 1.87
C ARG A 85 -23.11 -3.69 1.15
N VAL A 86 -23.30 -4.88 1.70
CA VAL A 86 -22.92 -6.15 1.06
C VAL A 86 -24.20 -6.98 0.94
N SER A 87 -24.46 -7.50 -0.26
CA SER A 87 -25.56 -8.43 -0.54
C SER A 87 -24.97 -9.75 -1.07
N ASP A 88 -25.81 -10.72 -1.41
CA ASP A 88 -25.36 -12.06 -1.81
C ASP A 88 -24.54 -12.05 -3.13
N ASP A 89 -24.83 -11.11 -4.04
CA ASP A 89 -24.19 -11.06 -5.37
C ASP A 89 -23.40 -9.77 -5.65
N ASN A 90 -23.66 -8.70 -4.89
CA ASN A 90 -23.16 -7.36 -5.18
C ASN A 90 -22.69 -6.64 -3.90
N VAL A 91 -21.77 -5.69 -4.06
CA VAL A 91 -21.46 -4.64 -3.07
C VAL A 91 -22.08 -3.33 -3.50
N ALA A 92 -22.60 -2.57 -2.55
CA ALA A 92 -22.91 -1.16 -2.76
C ALA A 92 -21.72 -0.34 -2.26
N ILE A 93 -21.16 0.50 -3.14
CA ILE A 93 -20.07 1.41 -2.79
C ILE A 93 -20.50 2.86 -2.99
N VAL A 94 -19.93 3.76 -2.21
CA VAL A 94 -20.01 5.20 -2.43
C VAL A 94 -18.62 5.74 -2.71
N TYR A 95 -18.49 6.64 -3.67
CA TYR A 95 -17.20 7.26 -3.98
C TYR A 95 -16.91 8.44 -3.07
N GLY A 96 -15.63 8.71 -2.81
CA GLY A 96 -15.19 9.96 -2.22
C GLY A 96 -15.47 11.16 -3.13
N SER A 97 -15.51 12.36 -2.57
CA SER A 97 -15.78 13.58 -3.33
C SER A 97 -14.58 14.09 -4.13
N PHE A 98 -13.37 13.58 -3.85
CA PHE A 98 -12.12 14.10 -4.40
C PHE A 98 -11.39 13.09 -5.29
N PHE A 99 -10.70 13.60 -6.30
CA PHE A 99 -9.70 12.87 -7.06
C PHE A 99 -8.29 13.34 -6.69
N TYR A 100 -7.34 12.42 -6.73
CA TYR A 100 -5.96 12.64 -6.34
C TYR A 100 -5.01 12.32 -7.50
N GLN A 101 -3.93 13.09 -7.63
CA GLN A 101 -2.92 12.86 -8.66
C GLN A 101 -2.05 11.63 -8.35
N TRP A 102 -1.77 11.38 -7.07
CA TRP A 102 -0.82 10.37 -6.60
C TRP A 102 -1.42 9.50 -5.49
N GLN A 103 -0.99 8.23 -5.40
CA GLN A 103 -1.45 7.32 -4.34
C GLN A 103 -1.09 7.85 -2.93
N TYR A 104 0.08 8.48 -2.78
CA TYR A 104 0.47 9.07 -1.50
C TYR A 104 -0.47 10.21 -1.10
N SER A 105 -1.03 10.97 -2.05
CA SER A 105 -1.99 12.04 -1.75
C SER A 105 -3.30 11.48 -1.19
N VAL A 106 -3.70 10.28 -1.63
CA VAL A 106 -4.85 9.54 -1.07
C VAL A 106 -4.56 9.11 0.38
N VAL A 107 -3.34 8.66 0.67
CA VAL A 107 -2.96 8.29 2.04
C VAL A 107 -2.93 9.53 2.92
N ASN A 108 -2.35 10.64 2.42
CA ASN A 108 -2.28 11.91 3.15
C ASN A 108 -3.67 12.48 3.48
N SER A 109 -4.64 12.41 2.57
CA SER A 109 -6.01 12.86 2.88
C SER A 109 -6.61 12.10 4.07
N ILE A 110 -6.32 10.80 4.19
CA ILE A 110 -6.76 10.01 5.34
C ILE A 110 -5.99 10.42 6.59
N GLN A 111 -4.66 10.58 6.49
CA GLN A 111 -3.82 11.02 7.62
C GLN A 111 -4.11 12.45 8.11
N TYR A 112 -4.71 13.30 7.28
CA TYR A 112 -5.14 14.64 7.68
C TYR A 112 -6.61 14.72 8.11
N GLY A 113 -7.33 13.59 8.05
CA GLY A 113 -8.69 13.49 8.58
C GLY A 113 -9.80 13.82 7.58
N ASP A 114 -9.52 13.88 6.28
CA ASP A 114 -10.55 14.22 5.29
C ASP A 114 -11.76 13.27 5.37
N LEU A 115 -11.50 11.98 5.64
CA LEU A 115 -12.53 10.93 5.74
C LEU A 115 -13.37 11.03 7.01
N SER A 116 -12.99 11.84 8.00
CA SER A 116 -13.85 12.04 9.18
C SER A 116 -15.01 12.97 8.90
N ASN A 117 -14.98 13.69 7.77
CA ASN A 117 -16.10 14.53 7.35
C ASN A 117 -17.21 13.64 6.77
N ASP A 118 -18.44 13.86 7.23
CA ASP A 118 -19.61 13.06 6.82
C ASP A 118 -19.98 13.26 5.34
N ASP A 119 -19.56 14.38 4.73
CA ASP A 119 -19.76 14.73 3.32
C ASP A 119 -18.58 14.32 2.41
N TYR A 120 -17.54 13.67 2.97
CA TYR A 120 -16.43 13.18 2.17
C TYR A 120 -16.88 12.14 1.15
N PHE A 121 -17.78 11.25 1.55
CA PHE A 121 -18.35 10.23 0.67
C PHE A 121 -19.68 10.71 0.08
N MET A 122 -19.85 10.48 -1.22
CA MET A 122 -21.08 10.78 -1.93
C MET A 122 -22.26 9.97 -1.37
N LEU A 123 -23.47 10.53 -1.47
CA LEU A 123 -24.68 9.89 -0.92
C LEU A 123 -25.25 8.78 -1.80
N LEU A 124 -24.97 8.81 -3.12
CA LEU A 124 -25.56 7.88 -4.07
C LEU A 124 -24.70 6.61 -4.17
N PRO A 125 -25.20 5.44 -3.71
CA PRO A 125 -24.46 4.19 -3.84
C PRO A 125 -24.54 3.63 -5.26
N GLU A 126 -23.42 3.10 -5.72
CA GLU A 126 -23.33 2.27 -6.92
C GLU A 126 -23.28 0.80 -6.52
N TYR A 127 -24.13 -0.02 -7.15
CA TYR A 127 -24.19 -1.46 -6.92
C TYR A 127 -23.31 -2.17 -7.94
N ILE A 128 -22.23 -2.79 -7.46
CA ILE A 128 -21.23 -3.45 -8.29
C ILE A 128 -21.23 -4.95 -7.99
N PRO A 129 -21.38 -5.80 -9.01
CA PRO A 129 -21.27 -7.25 -8.85
C PRO A 129 -19.91 -7.69 -8.33
N PHE A 130 -19.88 -8.75 -7.51
CA PHE A 130 -18.61 -9.31 -7.01
C PHE A 130 -17.67 -9.73 -8.14
N THR A 131 -18.21 -10.22 -9.26
CA THR A 131 -17.43 -10.53 -10.45
C THR A 131 -16.70 -9.30 -10.98
N LYS A 132 -17.36 -8.14 -11.00
CA LYS A 132 -16.76 -6.88 -11.43
C LYS A 132 -15.74 -6.35 -10.43
N ILE A 133 -16.00 -6.47 -9.12
CA ILE A 133 -15.00 -6.13 -8.08
C ILE A 133 -13.72 -6.96 -8.23
N LYS A 134 -13.85 -8.27 -8.51
CA LYS A 134 -12.70 -9.14 -8.79
C LYS A 134 -11.96 -8.69 -10.06
N GLU A 135 -12.69 -8.42 -11.15
CA GLU A 135 -12.08 -7.90 -12.38
C GLU A 135 -11.34 -6.58 -12.15
N MET A 136 -11.93 -5.66 -11.38
CA MET A 136 -11.30 -4.40 -10.99
C MET A 136 -10.05 -4.62 -10.14
N ARG A 137 -10.02 -5.66 -9.31
CA ARG A 137 -8.81 -6.03 -8.57
C ARG A 137 -7.75 -6.59 -9.54
N ASP A 138 -8.14 -7.51 -10.41
CA ASP A 138 -7.24 -8.22 -11.32
C ASP A 138 -6.58 -7.28 -12.35
N ASN A 139 -7.33 -6.28 -12.84
CA ASN A 139 -6.82 -5.28 -13.77
C ASN A 139 -6.08 -4.12 -13.09
N GLY A 140 -6.05 -4.06 -11.76
CA GLY A 140 -5.37 -3.03 -10.97
C GLY A 140 -6.20 -1.76 -10.71
N ALA A 141 -7.46 -1.69 -11.15
CA ALA A 141 -8.35 -0.59 -10.83
C ALA A 141 -8.63 -0.48 -9.33
N ILE A 142 -8.70 -1.59 -8.58
CA ILE A 142 -8.61 -1.61 -7.12
C ILE A 142 -7.21 -2.07 -6.73
N TYR A 143 -6.33 -1.11 -6.45
CA TYR A 143 -4.93 -1.41 -6.16
C TYR A 143 -4.66 -1.70 -4.68
N LEU A 144 -5.55 -1.26 -3.79
CA LEU A 144 -5.47 -1.51 -2.34
C LEU A 144 -6.88 -1.52 -1.74
N VAL A 145 -7.09 -2.40 -0.75
CA VAL A 145 -8.27 -2.37 0.12
C VAL A 145 -7.79 -2.33 1.56
N LYS A 146 -8.43 -1.49 2.38
CA LYS A 146 -8.18 -1.43 3.81
C LYS A 146 -9.49 -1.47 4.57
N ARG A 147 -9.50 -2.19 5.69
CA ARG A 147 -10.62 -2.24 6.63
C ARG A 147 -10.30 -1.35 7.83
N PRO A 148 -11.07 -0.29 8.10
CA PRO A 148 -10.89 0.52 9.30
C PRO A 148 -11.04 -0.33 10.56
N VAL A 149 -10.12 -0.15 11.51
CA VAL A 149 -10.15 -0.82 12.82
C VAL A 149 -10.58 0.21 13.85
N ARG A 150 -11.70 -0.05 14.56
CA ARG A 150 -12.32 0.92 15.48
C ARG A 150 -12.62 2.25 14.78
N SER A 151 -13.18 2.18 13.57
CA SER A 151 -13.46 3.32 12.68
C SER A 151 -12.25 4.16 12.33
N LYS A 152 -11.02 3.62 12.44
CA LYS A 152 -9.79 4.35 12.11
C LYS A 152 -9.02 3.71 10.96
N LEU A 153 -8.45 4.57 10.13
CA LEU A 153 -7.52 4.21 9.07
C LEU A 153 -6.38 5.24 9.04
N TYR A 154 -5.13 4.78 8.94
CA TYR A 154 -3.93 5.63 9.00
C TYR A 154 -3.93 6.66 10.15
N GLY A 155 -4.45 6.27 11.32
CA GLY A 155 -4.45 7.09 12.54
C GLY A 155 -5.66 8.00 12.73
N ASN A 156 -6.49 8.22 11.70
CA ASN A 156 -7.68 9.09 11.79
C ASN A 156 -8.99 8.34 11.62
N PHE A 157 -10.08 9.00 11.99
CA PHE A 157 -11.42 8.47 11.88
C PHE A 157 -11.92 8.46 10.43
N VAL A 158 -12.74 7.46 10.13
CA VAL A 158 -13.52 7.35 8.90
C VAL A 158 -14.99 7.50 9.30
N SER A 159 -15.70 8.42 8.64
CA SER A 159 -17.11 8.66 8.87
C SER A 159 -17.94 7.42 8.59
N HIS A 160 -19.02 7.28 9.34
CA HIS A 160 -19.91 6.12 9.30
C HIS A 160 -20.71 6.05 8.00
#